data_AF-A0A2C5XQK2-F1
#
_entry.id   AF-A0A2C5XQK2-F1
#
_cell.length_a   1.000
_cell.length_b   1.000
_cell.length_c   1.000
_cell.angle_alpha   90.00
_cell.angle_beta   90.00
_cell.angle_gamma   90.00
#
_symmetry.space_group_name_H-M   'P 1'
#
loop_
_entity.id
_entity.type
_entity.pdbx_description
1 polymer ?
#
loop_
_entity_poly.entity_id
_entity_poly.type
_entity_poly.pdbx_seq_one_letter_code
_entity_poly.pdbx_strand_id
1 'polypeptide(L)'
;MGKRKKSSRKPMGPKKSDPLPTTFTCLFCNHEKSVTVKLDRKAGVGQLDCRICGQRFQCSVNYLSAAVDVYGEWVDAADAVAKEHPGNSGDHSITAVSSGMRASRSDGDDDNENEL
;
A
#
# COMPACT_ATOMS: atom_id res chain seq x y z
N MET A 1 -37.07 23.26 -45.09
CA MET A 1 -35.81 23.99 -44.79
C MET A 1 -35.77 24.28 -43.30
N GLY A 2 -35.01 23.51 -42.51
CA GLY A 2 -33.71 23.93 -41.95
C GLY A 2 -33.92 24.84 -40.72
N LYS A 3 -33.64 24.45 -39.48
CA LYS A 3 -32.28 24.22 -38.95
C LYS A 3 -32.42 23.50 -37.60
N ARG A 4 -32.17 22.19 -37.52
CA ARG A 4 -31.96 21.52 -36.21
C ARG A 4 -30.58 21.94 -35.71
N LYS A 5 -30.55 22.72 -34.62
CA LYS A 5 -29.33 23.10 -33.90
C LYS A 5 -28.65 21.81 -33.42
N LYS A 6 -27.60 21.40 -34.13
CA LYS A 6 -26.76 20.27 -33.73
C LYS A 6 -26.22 20.57 -32.34
N SER A 7 -26.60 19.75 -31.36
CA SER A 7 -26.00 19.73 -30.04
C SER A 7 -24.53 19.36 -30.21
N SER A 8 -23.69 20.36 -30.46
CA SER A 8 -22.25 20.23 -30.46
C SER A 8 -21.79 20.41 -29.02
N ARG A 9 -22.15 19.48 -28.14
CA ARG A 9 -21.41 19.28 -26.91
C ARG A 9 -20.01 18.84 -27.33
N LYS A 10 -19.08 19.80 -27.33
CA LYS A 10 -17.67 19.54 -27.56
C LYS A 10 -17.25 18.43 -26.59
N PRO A 11 -16.58 17.36 -27.04
CA PRO A 11 -16.04 16.37 -26.13
C PRO A 11 -15.14 17.11 -25.14
N MET A 12 -15.47 16.99 -23.85
CA MET A 12 -14.64 17.52 -22.78
C MET A 12 -13.24 16.93 -23.00
N GLY A 13 -12.26 17.80 -23.25
CA GLY A 13 -10.88 17.39 -23.50
C GLY A 13 -10.38 16.49 -22.37
N PRO A 14 -9.36 15.66 -22.64
CA PRO A 14 -8.82 14.74 -21.65
C PRO A 14 -8.51 15.51 -20.38
N LYS A 15 -9.19 15.14 -19.28
CA LYS A 15 -8.95 15.69 -17.96
C LYS A 15 -7.47 15.50 -17.68
N LYS A 16 -6.76 16.61 -17.57
CA LYS A 16 -5.35 16.64 -17.15
C LYS A 16 -5.36 16.04 -15.75
N SER A 17 -4.95 14.78 -15.62
CA SER A 17 -4.71 14.19 -14.31
C SER A 17 -3.62 15.03 -13.67
N ASP A 18 -3.96 15.76 -12.62
CA ASP A 18 -2.95 16.45 -11.82
C ASP A 18 -1.85 15.43 -11.48
N PRO A 19 -0.57 15.75 -11.74
CA PRO A 19 0.49 14.78 -11.55
C PRO A 19 0.57 14.44 -10.06
N LEU A 20 0.22 13.19 -9.73
CA LEU A 20 0.40 12.67 -8.39
C LEU A 20 1.87 12.81 -7.98
N PRO A 21 2.14 13.07 -6.69
CA PRO A 21 3.50 13.16 -6.20
C PRO A 21 4.25 11.85 -6.48
N THR A 22 5.41 11.97 -7.13
CA THR A 22 6.31 10.86 -7.47
C THR A 22 7.57 10.85 -6.58
N THR A 23 7.62 11.76 -5.61
CA THR A 23 8.73 11.95 -4.68
C THR A 23 8.35 11.46 -3.30
N PHE A 24 9.08 10.47 -2.80
CA PHE A 24 8.86 9.90 -1.47
C PHE A 24 10.15 9.91 -0.65
N THR A 25 10.02 9.64 0.65
CA THR A 25 11.15 9.50 1.57
C THR A 25 11.72 8.09 1.47
N CYS A 26 13.04 7.93 1.56
CA CYS A 26 13.64 6.60 1.56
C CYS A 26 13.55 5.96 2.95
N LEU A 27 13.15 4.69 3.03
CA LEU A 27 13.06 3.94 4.29
C LEU A 27 14.42 3.63 4.92
N PHE A 28 15.49 3.61 4.12
CA PHE A 28 16.81 3.18 4.58
C PHE A 28 17.74 4.34 4.92
N CYS A 29 17.79 5.37 4.07
CA CYS A 29 18.63 6.55 4.31
C CYS A 29 17.87 7.76 4.86
N ASN A 30 16.55 7.64 5.05
CA ASN A 30 15.67 8.65 5.66
C ASN A 30 15.77 10.07 5.06
N HIS A 31 16.19 10.19 3.80
CA HIS A 31 16.22 11.47 3.10
C HIS A 31 14.87 11.73 2.42
N GLU A 32 14.31 12.91 2.63
CA GLU A 32 13.09 13.35 1.95
C GLU A 32 13.31 13.51 0.44
N LYS A 33 12.29 13.21 -0.36
CA LYS A 33 12.30 13.35 -1.84
C LYS A 33 13.48 12.65 -2.53
N SER A 34 14.08 11.66 -1.86
CA SER A 34 15.24 10.91 -2.37
C SER A 34 14.82 9.77 -3.29
N VAL A 35 13.58 9.30 -3.17
CA VAL A 35 13.02 8.21 -3.94
C VAL A 35 12.27 8.74 -5.16
N THR A 36 12.60 8.19 -6.33
CA THR A 36 11.92 8.49 -7.60
C THR A 36 11.22 7.23 -8.09
N VAL A 37 9.94 7.34 -8.44
CA VAL A 37 9.15 6.21 -8.97
C VAL A 37 8.88 6.40 -10.46
N LYS A 38 9.14 5.36 -11.26
CA LYS A 38 8.83 5.28 -12.69
C LYS A 38 7.82 4.15 -12.92
N LEU A 39 6.71 4.46 -13.58
CA LEU A 39 5.69 3.46 -13.90
C LEU A 39 5.67 3.20 -15.40
N ASP A 40 6.04 1.99 -15.80
CA ASP A 40 5.81 1.49 -17.16
C ASP A 40 4.47 0.75 -17.22
N ARG A 41 3.41 1.48 -17.57
CA ARG A 41 2.05 0.94 -17.71
C ARG A 41 1.92 -0.05 -18.87
N LYS A 42 2.83 -0.03 -19.85
CA LYS A 42 2.78 -0.97 -20.99
C LYS A 42 3.36 -2.32 -20.62
N ALA A 43 4.45 -2.31 -19.85
CA ALA A 43 5.04 -3.53 -19.31
C ALA A 43 4.29 -4.04 -18.08
N GLY A 44 3.48 -3.20 -17.43
CA GLY A 44 2.85 -3.53 -16.14
C GLY A 44 3.88 -3.58 -15.01
N VAL A 45 4.92 -2.75 -15.09
CA VAL A 45 6.06 -2.78 -14.15
C VAL A 45 6.34 -1.40 -13.59
N GLY A 46 6.39 -1.31 -12.26
CA GLY A 46 6.80 -0.14 -11.50
C GLY A 46 8.24 -0.30 -11.03
N GLN A 47 9.04 0.76 -11.18
CA GLN A 47 10.41 0.81 -10.69
C GLN A 47 10.59 1.98 -9.72
N LEU A 48 11.34 1.73 -8.65
CA LEU A 48 11.66 2.68 -7.60
C LEU A 48 13.18 2.75 -7.47
N ASP A 49 13.73 3.96 -7.51
CA ASP A 49 15.16 4.23 -7.35
C ASP A 49 15.37 5.30 -6.27
N CYS A 50 16.19 5.02 -5.26
CA CYS A 50 16.69 6.03 -4.33
C CYS A 50 17.99 6.66 -4.83
N ARG A 51 18.04 8.00 -4.94
CA ARG A 51 19.21 8.73 -5.43
C ARG A 51 20.35 8.85 -4.42
N ILE A 52 20.08 8.60 -3.15
CA ILE A 52 21.07 8.78 -2.06
C ILE A 52 21.74 7.45 -1.72
N CYS A 53 20.98 6.41 -1.38
CA CYS A 53 21.54 5.09 -1.05
C CYS A 53 21.65 4.14 -2.27
N GLY A 54 21.07 4.48 -3.42
CA GLY A 54 21.17 3.67 -4.65
C GLY A 54 20.28 2.42 -4.69
N GLN A 55 19.39 2.25 -3.71
CA GLN A 55 18.48 1.11 -3.69
C GLN A 55 17.48 1.16 -4.83
N ARG A 56 17.20 -0.03 -5.36
CA ARG A 56 16.33 -0.27 -6.50
C ARG A 56 15.33 -1.35 -6.17
N PHE A 57 14.07 -1.07 -6.46
CA PHE A 57 12.98 -2.01 -6.28
C PHE A 57 12.09 -2.03 -7.51
N GLN A 58 11.55 -3.20 -7.82
CA GLN A 58 10.69 -3.42 -8.97
C GLN A 58 9.47 -4.24 -8.53
N CYS A 59 8.29 -3.80 -8.93
CA CYS A 59 7.05 -4.51 -8.65
C CYS A 59 6.13 -4.54 -9.88
N SER A 60 5.17 -5.46 -9.90
CA SER A 60 4.07 -5.47 -10.87
C SER A 60 3.08 -4.34 -10.58
N VAL A 61 2.66 -3.61 -11.62
CA VAL A 61 1.68 -2.52 -11.51
C VAL A 61 0.59 -2.65 -12.57
N ASN A 62 -0.60 -2.18 -12.23
CA ASN A 62 -1.79 -2.19 -13.09
C ASN A 62 -2.12 -0.77 -13.63
N TYR A 63 -3.11 -0.65 -14.51
CA TYR A 63 -3.54 0.64 -15.07
C TYR A 63 -4.15 1.59 -14.02
N LEU A 64 -4.65 1.06 -12.91
CA LEU A 64 -5.13 1.84 -11.77
C LEU A 64 -4.00 2.24 -10.81
N SER A 65 -2.81 1.66 -10.97
CA SER A 65 -1.72 1.87 -10.03
C SER A 65 -1.11 3.26 -10.18
N ALA A 66 -0.79 3.85 -9.03
CA ALA A 66 -0.13 5.12 -8.85
C ALA A 66 1.24 4.91 -8.19
N ALA A 67 2.03 5.99 -8.13
CA ALA A 67 3.37 5.95 -7.54
C ALA A 67 3.37 5.57 -6.05
N VAL A 68 2.26 5.84 -5.34
CA VAL A 68 2.08 5.45 -3.94
C VAL A 68 1.94 3.93 -3.76
N ASP A 69 1.34 3.22 -4.71
CA ASP A 69 1.15 1.77 -4.60
C ASP A 69 2.51 1.05 -4.65
N VAL A 70 3.39 1.48 -5.55
CA VAL A 70 4.78 0.97 -5.64
C VAL A 70 5.56 1.26 -4.36
N TYR A 71 5.33 2.43 -3.75
CA TYR A 71 5.97 2.78 -2.49
C TYR A 71 5.46 1.91 -1.34
N GLY A 72 4.15 1.67 -1.24
CA GLY A 72 3.57 0.77 -0.23
C GLY A 72 4.12 -0.64 -0.33
N GLU A 73 4.17 -1.20 -1.54
CA GLU A 73 4.69 -2.55 -1.76
C GLU A 73 6.19 -2.66 -1.48
N TRP A 74 6.95 -1.57 -1.65
CA TRP A 74 8.34 -1.51 -1.21
C TRP A 74 8.49 -1.48 0.32
N VAL A 75 7.58 -0.80 1.03
CA VAL A 75 7.52 -0.83 2.50
C VAL A 75 7.22 -2.25 2.98
N ASP A 76 6.19 -2.87 2.44
CA ASP A 76 5.78 -4.23 2.81
C ASP A 76 6.90 -5.25 2.54
N ALA A 77 7.60 -5.12 1.40
CA ALA A 77 8.75 -5.96 1.07
C ALA A 77 9.94 -5.74 2.03
N ALA A 78 10.21 -4.50 2.45
CA ALA A 78 11.26 -4.20 3.41
C ALA A 78 10.93 -4.78 4.80
N ASP A 79 9.68 -4.66 5.24
CA ASP A 79 9.20 -5.21 6.51
C ASP A 79 9.21 -6.75 6.52
N ALA A 80 8.87 -7.39 5.39
CA ALA A 80 8.92 -8.84 5.25
C ALA A 80 10.36 -9.37 5.42
N VAL A 81 11.33 -8.73 4.77
CA VAL A 81 12.76 -9.11 4.89
C VAL A 81 13.26 -8.91 6.32
N ALA A 82 12.81 -7.86 7.02
CA ALA A 82 13.16 -7.64 8.41
C ALA A 82 12.59 -8.73 9.35
N LYS A 83 11.39 -9.24 9.07
CA LYS A 83 10.72 -10.30 9.87
C LYS A 83 11.33 -11.69 9.68
N GLU A 84 11.97 -11.98 8.55
CA GLU A 84 12.63 -13.27 8.30
C GLU A 84 13.96 -13.45 9.06
N HIS A 85 14.38 -12.46 9.85
CA HIS A 85 15.38 -12.63 10.91
C HIS A 85 14.63 -12.87 12.24
N PRO A 86 14.41 -14.13 12.66
CA PRO A 86 13.44 -14.47 13.70
C PRO A 86 14.02 -14.16 15.07
N GLY A 87 13.93 -12.91 15.46
CA GLY A 87 14.05 -12.47 16.83
C GLY A 87 12.73 -11.85 17.26
N ASN A 88 11.79 -12.70 17.70
CA ASN A 88 10.71 -12.35 18.63
C ASN A 88 9.45 -11.64 18.07
N SER A 89 8.42 -12.46 17.81
CA SER A 89 7.03 -12.35 18.32
C SER A 89 6.20 -11.09 18.07
N GLY A 90 4.99 -11.28 17.50
CA GLY A 90 3.83 -10.47 17.86
C GLY A 90 2.92 -10.07 16.70
N ASP A 91 1.93 -10.92 16.44
CA ASP A 91 0.53 -10.50 16.37
C ASP A 91 0.23 -9.23 15.57
N HIS A 92 -0.07 -9.37 14.27
CA HIS A 92 -0.85 -8.37 13.56
C HIS A 92 -2.33 -8.54 13.93
N SER A 93 -2.64 -8.37 15.22
CA SER A 93 -4.00 -8.10 15.65
C SER A 93 -4.37 -6.76 15.06
N ILE A 94 -5.13 -6.83 13.97
CA ILE A 94 -6.02 -5.77 13.57
C ILE A 94 -6.74 -5.28 14.83
N THR A 95 -6.42 -4.08 15.29
CA THR A 95 -7.14 -3.43 16.39
C THR A 95 -8.59 -3.23 15.94
N ALA A 96 -9.41 -4.26 16.11
CA ALA A 96 -10.84 -4.21 15.93
C ALA A 96 -11.33 -3.18 16.94
N VAL A 97 -11.73 -2.03 16.41
CA VAL A 97 -12.43 -0.95 17.08
C VAL A 97 -13.30 -1.51 18.22
N SER A 98 -12.92 -1.19 19.45
CA SER A 98 -13.70 -1.48 20.65
C SER A 98 -15.01 -0.70 20.55
N SER A 99 -16.02 -1.32 19.96
CA SER A 99 -17.39 -0.84 19.95
C SER A 99 -18.31 -2.03 20.16
N GLY A 100 -18.44 -2.38 21.45
CA GLY A 100 -19.55 -3.09 22.06
C GLY A 100 -20.14 -4.31 21.33
N MET A 101 -19.78 -5.52 21.78
CA MET A 101 -20.74 -6.62 21.80
C MET A 101 -20.48 -7.57 22.97
N ARG A 102 -21.52 -7.65 23.80
CA ARG A 102 -21.83 -8.58 24.88
C ARG A 102 -21.74 -10.07 24.53
N ALA A 103 -21.35 -10.83 25.58
CA ALA A 103 -21.74 -12.19 25.96
C ALA A 103 -21.20 -13.40 25.17
N SER A 104 -20.51 -14.30 25.89
CA SER A 104 -20.97 -15.68 26.13
C SER A 104 -20.13 -16.29 27.27
N ARG A 105 -20.81 -16.83 28.29
CA ARG A 105 -20.22 -17.60 29.38
C ARG A 105 -19.83 -18.98 28.84
N SER A 106 -18.61 -19.44 29.14
CA SER A 106 -18.23 -20.85 28.99
C SER A 106 -17.94 -21.38 30.38
N ASP A 107 -18.95 -22.09 30.90
CA ASP A 107 -18.87 -23.01 32.03
C ASP A 107 -18.02 -24.22 31.58
N GLY A 108 -17.06 -24.64 32.40
CA GLY A 108 -16.10 -25.68 32.05
C GLY A 108 -15.20 -26.03 33.24
N ASP A 109 -15.81 -26.76 34.17
CA ASP A 109 -15.25 -27.52 35.30
C ASP A 109 -14.09 -28.44 34.85
N ASP A 110 -12.92 -28.38 35.51
CA ASP A 110 -12.00 -29.54 35.65
C ASP A 110 -11.10 -29.32 36.88
N ASP A 111 -11.54 -29.95 37.97
CA ASP A 111 -10.86 -30.15 39.25
C ASP A 111 -9.76 -31.20 39.05
N ASN A 112 -8.48 -30.86 39.23
CA ASN A 112 -7.46 -31.87 39.52
C ASN A 112 -6.28 -31.31 40.33
N GLU A 113 -6.45 -31.41 41.64
CA GLU A 113 -5.39 -31.48 42.63
C GLU A 113 -4.47 -32.68 42.36
N ASN A 114 -3.18 -32.44 42.10
CA ASN A 114 -2.17 -33.44 42.41
C ASN A 114 -0.90 -32.77 42.93
N GLU A 115 -0.89 -32.55 44.24
CA GLU A 115 0.33 -32.60 45.05
C GLU A 115 1.04 -33.94 44.85
N LEU A 116 2.34 -33.88 44.55
CA LEU A 116 3.37 -34.73 45.14
C LEU A 116 4.66 -33.91 45.28
#